data_AF-A0A250IRT8-F1
#
_entry.id   AF-A0A250IRT8-F1
#
_cell.length_a   1.000
_cell.length_b   1.000
_cell.length_c   1.000
_cell.angle_alpha   90.00
_cell.angle_beta   90.00
_cell.angle_gamma   90.00
#
_symmetry.space_group_name_H-M   'P 1'
#
loop_
_entity.id
_entity.type
_entity.pdbx_description
1 polymer ?
#
loop_
_entity_poly.entity_id
_entity_poly.type
_entity_poly.pdbx_seq_one_letter_code
_entity_poly.pdbx_strand_id
1 'polypeptide(L)'
;MKLEHWQNILRTYRQVRSLLDQSLPPEPTSARERIQVRVGSQGLALLQQQLIFDVEALRGVLGSAYGEQELDEAMRPFVYLVDELVRRRLADEEQPDWPMLQYKLFSTDSGGDRFYELADEKLQQRTAATLVFEMLHFCLTAGFEGRYEGNTARLREYKTRLAARIPKPEAVPAPPPAEALAPLVHAFPWRYYGVSALLVVTLPVLLWWLSR
;
A
#
# COMPACT_ATOMS: atom_id res chain seq x y z
N MET A 1 -5.02 -12.68 -3.17
CA MET A 1 -3.61 -13.12 -3.24
C MET A 1 -3.05 -13.45 -1.85
N LYS A 2 -1.96 -14.22 -1.75
CA LYS A 2 -1.24 -14.45 -0.47
C LYS A 2 -0.63 -13.14 0.05
N LEU A 3 -0.61 -12.94 1.37
CA LEU A 3 -0.07 -11.74 2.01
C LEU A 3 1.39 -11.46 1.61
N GLU A 4 2.20 -12.50 1.48
CA GLU A 4 3.61 -12.41 1.11
C GLU A 4 3.83 -11.77 -0.27
N HIS A 5 3.03 -12.16 -1.27
CA HIS A 5 3.12 -11.57 -2.62
C HIS A 5 2.76 -10.08 -2.60
N TRP A 6 1.76 -9.69 -1.80
CA TRP A 6 1.39 -8.29 -1.64
C TRP A 6 2.51 -7.47 -0.97
N GLN A 7 3.15 -8.03 0.04
CA GLN A 7 4.31 -7.41 0.69
C GLN A 7 5.47 -7.23 -0.30
N ASN A 8 5.70 -8.21 -1.17
CA ASN A 8 6.72 -8.12 -2.22
C ASN A 8 6.41 -7.01 -3.23
N ILE A 9 5.17 -6.92 -3.74
CA ILE A 9 4.76 -5.84 -4.64
C ILE A 9 4.96 -4.46 -3.99
N LEU A 10 4.51 -4.30 -2.74
CA LEU A 10 4.67 -3.04 -1.99
C LEU A 10 6.14 -2.71 -1.75
N ARG A 11 6.96 -3.71 -1.43
CA ARG A 11 8.41 -3.54 -1.23
C ARG A 11 9.08 -3.08 -2.52
N THR A 12 8.83 -3.76 -3.65
CA THR A 12 9.38 -3.38 -4.95
C THR A 12 8.93 -1.98 -5.35
N TYR A 13 7.66 -1.64 -5.15
CA TYR A 13 7.17 -0.29 -5.44
C TYR A 13 7.87 0.80 -4.61
N ARG A 14 8.10 0.55 -3.30
CA ARG A 14 8.87 1.48 -2.46
C ARG A 14 10.33 1.59 -2.89
N GLN A 15 10.93 0.48 -3.32
CA GLN A 15 12.29 0.47 -3.84
C GLN A 15 12.39 1.30 -5.13
N VAL A 16 11.46 1.11 -6.06
CA VAL A 16 11.33 1.94 -7.27
C VAL A 16 11.21 3.41 -6.87
N ARG A 17 10.28 3.77 -5.98
CA ARG A 17 10.12 5.17 -5.52
C ARG A 17 11.41 5.73 -4.93
N SER A 18 12.07 4.99 -4.05
CA SER A 18 13.36 5.40 -3.48
C SER A 18 14.43 5.62 -4.53
N LEU A 19 14.50 4.75 -5.55
CA LEU A 19 15.44 4.90 -6.66
C LEU A 19 15.14 6.15 -7.50
N LEU A 20 13.86 6.40 -7.79
CA LEU A 20 13.43 7.61 -8.49
C LEU A 20 13.74 8.86 -7.68
N ASP A 21 13.55 8.85 -6.37
CA ASP A 21 13.85 9.99 -5.49
C ASP A 21 15.37 10.27 -5.40
N GLN A 22 16.21 9.25 -5.60
CA GLN A 22 17.68 9.39 -5.62
C GLN A 22 18.22 9.81 -7.00
N SER A 23 17.58 9.35 -8.07
CA SER A 23 18.11 9.47 -9.44
C SER A 23 17.47 10.59 -10.25
N LEU A 24 16.24 10.99 -9.89
CA LEU A 24 15.48 12.00 -10.61
C LEU A 24 15.15 13.17 -9.68
N PRO A 25 14.95 14.37 -10.25
CA PRO A 25 14.39 15.50 -9.52
C PRO A 25 13.00 15.20 -8.91
N PRO A 26 12.60 15.95 -7.85
CA PRO A 26 11.30 15.77 -7.21
C PRO A 26 10.15 16.12 -8.16
N GLU A 27 9.04 15.39 -8.10
CA GLU A 27 7.88 15.63 -8.98
C GLU A 27 7.37 17.08 -8.88
N PRO A 28 7.14 17.77 -10.02
CA PRO A 28 6.76 19.17 -10.01
C PRO A 28 5.36 19.36 -9.41
N THR A 29 5.20 20.32 -8.51
CA THR A 29 3.92 20.57 -7.81
C THR A 29 2.88 21.26 -8.71
N SER A 30 3.33 21.88 -9.79
CA SER A 30 2.46 22.51 -10.79
C SER A 30 3.01 22.31 -12.20
N ALA A 31 2.12 22.15 -13.19
CA ALA A 31 2.50 21.98 -14.59
C ALA A 31 3.29 23.18 -15.18
N ARG A 32 3.35 24.32 -14.47
CA ARG A 32 4.15 25.51 -14.83
C ARG A 32 5.57 25.48 -14.27
N GLU A 33 5.83 24.72 -13.21
CA GLU A 33 7.16 24.52 -12.62
C GLU A 33 7.77 23.23 -13.19
N ARG A 34 7.95 23.16 -14.51
CA ARG A 34 8.61 22.00 -15.11
C ARG A 34 10.12 22.07 -14.84
N ILE A 35 10.66 20.94 -14.43
CA ILE A 35 12.03 20.80 -13.95
C ILE A 35 12.98 20.96 -15.13
N GLN A 36 13.95 21.86 -14.99
CA GLN A 36 14.98 22.10 -16.01
C GLN A 36 16.24 21.23 -15.82
N VAL A 37 16.34 20.51 -14.69
CA VAL A 37 17.49 19.66 -14.39
C VAL A 37 17.44 18.41 -15.25
N ARG A 38 18.43 18.30 -16.14
CA ARG A 38 18.59 17.16 -17.04
C ARG A 38 19.46 16.07 -16.43
N VAL A 39 19.05 14.83 -16.59
CA VAL A 39 19.77 13.64 -16.11
C VAL A 39 20.80 13.16 -17.13
N GLY A 40 20.51 13.35 -18.43
CA GLY A 40 21.32 12.88 -19.54
C GLY A 40 21.09 11.41 -19.90
N SER A 41 21.33 11.07 -21.16
CA SER A 41 21.04 9.75 -21.74
C SER A 41 21.71 8.57 -21.01
N GLN A 42 22.95 8.75 -20.53
CA GLN A 42 23.66 7.72 -19.77
C GLN A 42 22.99 7.47 -18.41
N GLY A 43 22.55 8.52 -17.72
CA GLY A 43 21.83 8.40 -16.45
C GLY A 43 20.47 7.72 -16.63
N LEU A 44 19.73 8.09 -17.70
CA LEU A 44 18.47 7.44 -18.05
C LEU A 44 18.66 5.94 -18.36
N ALA A 45 19.71 5.57 -19.09
CA ALA A 45 20.00 4.18 -19.40
C ALA A 45 20.35 3.36 -18.14
N LEU A 46 21.14 3.92 -17.21
CA LEU A 46 21.45 3.28 -15.94
C LEU A 46 20.21 3.11 -15.07
N LEU A 47 19.37 4.14 -14.98
CA LEU A 47 18.11 4.10 -14.25
C LEU A 47 17.19 3.02 -14.83
N GLN A 48 17.07 2.94 -16.16
CA GLN A 48 16.28 1.91 -16.83
C GLN A 48 16.76 0.50 -16.45
N GLN A 49 18.06 0.25 -16.48
CA GLN A 49 18.61 -1.07 -16.15
C GLN A 49 18.28 -1.47 -14.72
N GLN A 50 18.40 -0.55 -13.76
CA GLN A 50 18.07 -0.82 -12.36
C GLN A 50 16.57 -1.07 -12.17
N LEU A 51 15.70 -0.30 -12.83
CA LEU A 51 14.26 -0.52 -12.77
C LEU A 51 13.84 -1.86 -13.40
N ILE A 52 14.47 -2.25 -14.51
CA ILE A 52 14.24 -3.56 -15.14
C ILE A 52 14.66 -4.68 -14.19
N PHE A 53 15.80 -4.55 -13.53
CA PHE A 53 16.25 -5.53 -12.54
C PHE A 53 15.22 -5.70 -11.41
N ASP A 54 14.68 -4.60 -10.87
CA ASP A 54 13.69 -4.63 -9.79
C ASP A 54 12.35 -5.24 -10.25
N VAL A 55 11.93 -4.96 -11.50
CA VAL A 55 10.72 -5.53 -12.11
C VAL A 55 10.86 -7.03 -12.37
N GLU A 56 11.99 -7.46 -12.94
CA GLU A 56 12.28 -8.89 -13.18
C GLU A 56 12.42 -9.67 -11.87
N ALA A 57 13.02 -9.07 -10.85
CA ALA A 57 13.09 -9.67 -9.51
C ALA A 57 11.68 -9.90 -8.94
N LEU A 58 10.77 -8.93 -9.08
CA LEU A 58 9.37 -9.09 -8.69
C LEU A 58 8.67 -10.19 -9.51
N ARG A 59 8.90 -10.22 -10.82
CA ARG A 59 8.38 -11.26 -11.72
C ARG A 59 8.85 -12.65 -11.28
N GLY A 60 10.13 -12.81 -10.96
CA GLY A 60 10.69 -14.08 -10.49
C GLY A 60 10.07 -14.55 -9.16
N VAL A 61 9.82 -13.64 -8.23
CA VAL A 61 9.17 -13.96 -6.95
C VAL A 61 7.73 -14.43 -7.16
N LEU A 62 6.96 -13.72 -7.99
CA LEU A 62 5.57 -14.07 -8.29
C LEU A 62 5.43 -15.31 -9.19
N GLY A 63 6.39 -15.56 -10.08
CA GLY A 63 6.38 -16.69 -11.01
C GLY A 63 6.41 -18.07 -10.34
N SER A 64 6.76 -18.14 -9.06
CA SER A 64 6.65 -19.39 -8.30
C SER A 64 5.20 -19.80 -7.98
N ALA A 65 4.25 -18.86 -8.08
CA ALA A 65 2.87 -19.06 -7.62
C ALA A 65 1.80 -18.89 -8.71
N TYR A 66 2.14 -18.30 -9.86
CA TYR A 66 1.20 -17.95 -10.93
C TYR A 66 1.67 -18.52 -12.27
N GLY A 67 0.72 -18.79 -13.17
CA GLY A 67 1.06 -19.18 -14.54
C GLY A 67 1.69 -18.03 -15.33
N GLU A 68 2.55 -18.34 -16.30
CA GLU A 68 3.30 -17.32 -17.07
C GLU A 68 2.38 -16.29 -17.73
N GLN A 69 1.28 -16.73 -18.35
CA GLN A 69 0.34 -15.83 -19.02
C GLN A 69 -0.33 -14.87 -18.03
N GLU A 70 -0.80 -15.37 -16.88
CA GLU A 70 -1.41 -14.53 -15.84
C GLU A 70 -0.41 -13.53 -15.28
N LEU A 71 0.83 -13.97 -15.07
CA LEU A 71 1.91 -13.13 -14.57
C LEU A 71 2.23 -12.01 -15.56
N ASP A 72 2.40 -12.31 -16.84
CA ASP A 72 2.70 -11.31 -17.86
C ASP A 72 1.57 -10.28 -17.99
N GLU A 73 0.31 -10.73 -17.94
CA GLU A 73 -0.85 -9.82 -17.92
C GLU A 73 -0.85 -8.91 -16.67
N ALA A 74 -0.50 -9.46 -15.50
CA ALA A 74 -0.47 -8.71 -14.25
C ALA A 74 0.72 -7.74 -14.12
N MET A 75 1.86 -8.07 -14.75
CA MET A 75 3.09 -7.27 -14.70
C MET A 75 3.05 -6.05 -15.65
N ARG A 76 2.31 -6.13 -16.76
CA ARG A 76 2.13 -5.02 -17.71
C ARG A 76 1.67 -3.71 -17.03
N PRO A 77 0.56 -3.68 -16.26
CA PRO A 77 0.13 -2.51 -15.48
C PRO A 77 1.22 -1.89 -14.62
N PHE A 78 2.03 -2.73 -13.96
CA PHE A 78 3.10 -2.26 -13.08
C PHE A 78 4.20 -1.55 -13.87
N VAL A 79 4.60 -2.12 -15.01
CA VAL A 79 5.60 -1.49 -15.89
C VAL A 79 5.10 -0.16 -16.46
N TYR A 80 3.81 -0.09 -16.85
CA TYR A 80 3.20 1.16 -17.31
C TYR A 80 3.22 2.24 -16.21
N LEU A 81 2.92 1.85 -14.96
CA LEU A 81 3.06 2.75 -13.81
C LEU A 81 4.49 3.26 -13.67
N VAL A 82 5.51 2.38 -13.71
CA VAL A 82 6.90 2.79 -13.52
C VAL A 82 7.34 3.78 -14.61
N ASP A 83 7.03 3.51 -15.87
CA ASP A 83 7.34 4.42 -16.98
C ASP A 83 6.67 5.78 -16.81
N GLU A 84 5.41 5.80 -16.37
CA GLU A 84 4.68 7.04 -16.11
C GLU A 84 5.29 7.85 -14.95
N LEU A 85 5.68 7.18 -13.87
CA LEU A 85 6.35 7.83 -12.73
C LEU A 85 7.69 8.47 -13.10
N VAL A 86 8.46 7.80 -13.98
CA VAL A 86 9.71 8.37 -14.50
C VAL A 86 9.39 9.60 -15.35
N ARG A 87 8.53 9.45 -16.36
CA ARG A 87 8.24 10.53 -17.32
C ARG A 87 7.66 11.79 -16.67
N ARG A 88 6.87 11.67 -15.61
CA ARG A 88 6.34 12.82 -14.84
C ARG A 88 7.42 13.66 -14.17
N ARG A 89 8.61 13.10 -13.93
CA ARG A 89 9.72 13.76 -13.25
C ARG A 89 10.82 14.25 -14.20
N LEU A 90 10.78 13.81 -15.46
CA LEU A 90 11.74 14.24 -16.48
C LEU A 90 11.37 15.61 -17.05
N ALA A 91 12.39 16.36 -17.47
CA ALA A 91 12.21 17.54 -18.28
C ALA A 91 11.51 17.18 -19.61
N ASP A 92 10.70 18.08 -20.16
CA ASP A 92 9.95 17.84 -21.40
C ASP A 92 10.86 17.41 -22.56
N GLU A 93 12.09 17.95 -22.61
CA GLU A 93 13.04 17.61 -23.66
C GLU A 93 13.65 16.21 -23.49
N GLU A 94 13.69 15.66 -22.27
CA GLU A 94 14.23 14.32 -21.99
C GLU A 94 13.16 13.22 -21.98
N GLN A 95 11.87 13.58 -21.89
CA GLN A 95 10.79 12.60 -21.93
C GLN A 95 10.81 11.70 -23.18
N PRO A 96 11.06 12.20 -24.40
CA PRO A 96 11.16 11.35 -25.59
C PRO A 96 12.38 10.44 -25.58
N ASP A 97 13.44 10.83 -24.86
CA ASP A 97 14.69 10.08 -24.75
C ASP A 97 14.64 8.97 -23.70
N TRP A 98 13.57 8.90 -22.90
CA TRP A 98 13.39 7.85 -21.91
C TRP A 98 13.29 6.48 -22.60
N PRO A 99 14.23 5.55 -22.33
CA PRO A 99 14.15 4.21 -22.90
C PRO A 99 13.04 3.42 -22.17
N MET A 100 11.82 3.45 -22.71
CA MET A 100 10.62 2.88 -22.08
C MET A 100 10.79 1.41 -21.66
N LEU A 101 10.43 1.08 -20.42
CA LEU A 101 10.44 -0.30 -19.93
C LEU A 101 9.37 -1.14 -20.64
N GLN A 102 8.19 -0.57 -20.88
CA GLN A 102 7.11 -1.23 -21.60
C GLN A 102 7.49 -1.69 -23.01
N TYR A 103 8.38 -0.95 -23.68
CA TYR A 103 8.85 -1.33 -25.00
C TYR A 103 9.84 -2.49 -24.90
N LYS A 104 10.76 -2.40 -23.94
CA LYS A 104 11.81 -3.42 -23.76
C LYS A 104 11.27 -4.76 -23.23
N LEU A 105 10.27 -4.72 -22.35
CA LEU A 105 9.71 -5.93 -21.72
C LEU A 105 8.50 -6.50 -22.47
N PHE A 106 7.70 -5.65 -23.12
CA PHE A 106 6.42 -6.06 -23.73
C PHE A 106 6.21 -5.54 -25.15
N SER A 107 7.23 -4.97 -25.80
CA SER A 107 7.16 -4.44 -27.17
C SER A 107 5.97 -3.49 -27.38
N THR A 108 5.65 -2.68 -26.36
CA THR A 108 4.51 -1.76 -26.35
C THR A 108 4.98 -0.35 -26.02
N ASP A 109 4.46 0.65 -26.72
CA ASP A 109 4.73 2.08 -26.51
C ASP A 109 3.51 2.87 -25.98
N SER A 110 2.33 2.24 -25.96
CA SER A 110 1.01 2.83 -25.70
C SER A 110 0.41 2.37 -24.36
N GLY A 111 1.23 2.17 -23.33
CA GLY A 111 0.83 1.64 -22.02
C GLY A 111 -0.31 2.40 -21.35
N GLY A 112 -0.39 3.72 -21.54
CA GLY A 112 -1.48 4.56 -21.04
C GLY A 112 -2.86 4.13 -21.56
N ASP A 113 -2.95 3.66 -22.81
CA ASP A 113 -4.18 3.12 -23.40
C ASP A 113 -4.34 1.63 -23.12
N ARG A 114 -3.26 0.86 -23.32
CA ARG A 114 -3.24 -0.60 -23.12
C ARG A 114 -3.63 -1.00 -21.70
N PHE A 115 -3.33 -0.17 -20.70
CA PHE A 115 -3.78 -0.38 -19.33
C PHE A 115 -5.31 -0.51 -19.24
N TYR A 116 -6.04 0.44 -19.85
CA TYR A 116 -7.50 0.48 -19.76
C TYR A 116 -8.16 -0.52 -20.70
N GLU A 117 -7.56 -0.80 -21.86
CA GLU A 117 -7.98 -1.91 -22.72
C GLU A 117 -7.94 -3.24 -21.96
N LEU A 118 -6.83 -3.53 -21.28
CA LEU A 118 -6.69 -4.72 -20.44
C LEU A 118 -7.72 -4.71 -19.30
N ALA A 119 -7.91 -3.57 -18.63
CA ALA A 119 -8.91 -3.47 -17.57
C ALA A 119 -10.32 -3.76 -18.07
N ASP A 120 -10.73 -3.19 -19.20
CA ASP A 120 -12.06 -3.40 -19.77
C ASP A 120 -12.24 -4.84 -20.28
N GLU A 121 -11.23 -5.43 -20.93
CA GLU A 121 -11.24 -6.83 -21.36
C GLU A 121 -11.45 -7.77 -20.16
N LYS A 122 -10.66 -7.61 -19.10
CA LYS A 122 -10.73 -8.48 -17.92
C LYS A 122 -12.01 -8.26 -17.13
N LEU A 123 -12.52 -7.03 -17.06
CA LEU A 123 -13.81 -6.72 -16.42
C LEU A 123 -15.00 -7.37 -17.15
N GLN A 124 -14.89 -7.68 -18.44
CA GLN A 124 -15.92 -8.43 -19.17
C GLN A 124 -15.82 -9.95 -18.93
N GLN A 125 -14.61 -10.45 -18.70
CA GLN A 125 -14.36 -11.86 -18.41
C GLN A 125 -14.87 -12.23 -17.00
N ARG A 126 -15.55 -13.37 -16.88
CA ARG A 126 -16.03 -13.90 -15.59
C ARG A 126 -14.94 -14.67 -14.83
N THR A 127 -13.99 -15.24 -15.56
CA THR A 127 -12.92 -16.13 -15.04
C THR A 127 -11.53 -15.49 -15.12
N ALA A 128 -11.45 -14.17 -15.28
CA ALA A 128 -10.17 -13.47 -15.25
C ALA A 128 -9.50 -13.65 -13.89
N ALA A 129 -8.18 -13.80 -13.92
CA ALA A 129 -7.42 -14.12 -12.74
C ALA A 129 -7.36 -12.95 -11.75
N THR A 130 -7.47 -13.25 -10.46
CA THR A 130 -7.58 -12.23 -9.40
C THR A 130 -6.35 -11.34 -9.34
N LEU A 131 -5.15 -11.88 -9.62
CA LEU A 131 -3.89 -11.12 -9.60
C LEU A 131 -3.94 -9.90 -10.52
N VAL A 132 -4.53 -10.05 -11.72
CA VAL A 132 -4.61 -8.96 -12.70
C VAL A 132 -5.47 -7.81 -12.17
N PHE A 133 -6.62 -8.12 -11.55
CA PHE A 133 -7.47 -7.10 -10.93
C PHE A 133 -6.78 -6.40 -9.76
N GLU A 134 -6.08 -7.16 -8.91
CA GLU A 134 -5.32 -6.61 -7.79
C GLU A 134 -4.19 -5.68 -8.28
N MET A 135 -3.45 -6.06 -9.33
CA MET A 135 -2.38 -5.24 -9.92
C MET A 135 -2.92 -3.98 -10.60
N LEU A 136 -3.99 -4.08 -11.38
CA LEU A 136 -4.65 -2.92 -11.98
C LEU A 136 -5.15 -1.94 -10.90
N HIS A 137 -5.82 -2.45 -9.87
CA HIS A 137 -6.30 -1.64 -8.76
C HIS A 137 -5.15 -1.01 -7.98
N PHE A 138 -4.07 -1.76 -7.74
CA PHE A 138 -2.86 -1.27 -7.10
C PHE A 138 -2.26 -0.09 -7.88
N CYS A 139 -2.08 -0.22 -9.20
CA CYS A 139 -1.48 0.82 -10.02
C CYS A 139 -2.29 2.13 -9.99
N LEU A 140 -3.63 2.04 -10.09
CA LEU A 140 -4.49 3.21 -9.93
C LEU A 140 -4.37 3.84 -8.54
N THR A 141 -4.22 3.02 -7.50
CA THR A 141 -4.04 3.50 -6.12
C THR A 141 -2.67 4.14 -5.92
N ALA A 142 -1.65 3.64 -6.62
CA ALA A 142 -0.29 4.15 -6.63
C ALA A 142 -0.11 5.44 -7.45
N GLY A 143 -1.16 5.90 -8.14
CA GLY A 143 -1.19 7.18 -8.85
C GLY A 143 -1.12 7.08 -10.37
N PHE A 144 -1.27 5.89 -10.95
CA PHE A 144 -1.38 5.74 -12.41
C PHE A 144 -2.62 6.47 -12.95
N GLU A 145 -2.44 7.24 -14.01
CA GLU A 145 -3.50 7.99 -14.69
C GLU A 145 -3.64 7.58 -16.16
N GLY A 146 -2.53 7.33 -16.87
CA GLY A 146 -2.54 7.00 -18.29
C GLY A 146 -3.36 7.99 -19.12
N ARG A 147 -4.20 7.48 -20.03
CA ARG A 147 -5.05 8.30 -20.90
C ARG A 147 -6.09 9.17 -20.18
N TYR A 148 -6.33 8.94 -18.88
CA TYR A 148 -7.31 9.68 -18.08
C TYR A 148 -6.65 10.69 -17.15
N GLU A 149 -5.47 11.19 -17.50
CA GLU A 149 -4.79 12.28 -16.81
C GLU A 149 -5.76 13.45 -16.53
N GLY A 150 -5.84 13.87 -15.27
CA GLY A 150 -6.75 14.92 -14.82
C GLY A 150 -8.25 14.54 -14.75
N ASN A 151 -8.67 13.37 -15.23
CA ASN A 151 -10.06 12.90 -15.15
C ASN A 151 -10.32 12.04 -13.90
N THR A 152 -10.37 12.69 -12.75
CA THR A 152 -10.55 12.02 -11.45
C THR A 152 -11.84 11.19 -11.34
N ALA A 153 -12.90 11.55 -12.06
CA ALA A 153 -14.16 10.81 -12.08
C ALA A 153 -13.99 9.43 -12.73
N ARG A 154 -13.35 9.38 -13.92
CA ARG A 154 -13.05 8.11 -14.61
C ARG A 154 -12.11 7.23 -13.80
N LEU A 155 -11.06 7.81 -13.21
CA LEU A 155 -10.13 7.06 -12.36
C LEU A 155 -10.85 6.41 -11.17
N ARG A 156 -11.77 7.14 -10.51
CA ARG A 156 -12.58 6.61 -9.40
C ARG A 156 -13.55 5.51 -9.85
N GLU A 157 -14.15 5.66 -11.02
CA GLU A 157 -15.01 4.65 -11.63
C GLU A 157 -14.25 3.32 -11.82
N TYR A 158 -13.09 3.36 -12.47
CA TYR A 158 -12.26 2.16 -12.68
C TYR A 158 -11.79 1.54 -11.36
N LYS A 159 -11.32 2.34 -10.40
CA LYS A 159 -10.97 1.85 -9.06
C LYS A 159 -12.12 1.06 -8.42
N THR A 160 -13.34 1.59 -8.51
CA THR A 160 -14.53 0.95 -7.93
C THR A 160 -14.89 -0.35 -8.66
N ARG A 161 -14.89 -0.34 -10.00
CA ARG A 161 -15.19 -1.53 -10.82
C ARG A 161 -14.19 -2.65 -10.59
N LEU A 162 -12.90 -2.32 -10.50
CA LEU A 162 -11.83 -3.30 -10.24
C LEU A 162 -11.91 -3.84 -8.81
N ALA A 163 -12.10 -2.97 -7.81
CA ALA A 163 -12.24 -3.39 -6.42
C ALA A 163 -13.42 -4.35 -6.19
N ALA A 164 -14.52 -4.19 -6.93
CA ALA A 164 -15.68 -5.08 -6.84
C ALA A 164 -15.39 -6.51 -7.34
N ARG A 165 -14.35 -6.72 -8.16
CA ARG A 165 -13.92 -8.04 -8.63
C ARG A 165 -12.89 -8.70 -7.73
N ILE A 166 -12.28 -7.96 -6.80
CA ILE A 166 -11.28 -8.51 -5.89
C ILE A 166 -12.03 -9.21 -4.73
N PRO A 167 -11.76 -10.50 -4.45
CA PRO A 167 -12.34 -11.20 -3.32
C PRO A 167 -12.00 -10.48 -2.02
N LYS A 168 -13.02 -10.05 -1.27
CA LYS A 168 -12.81 -9.51 0.07
C LYS A 168 -12.50 -10.68 1.01
N PRO A 169 -11.48 -10.58 1.89
CA PRO A 169 -11.33 -11.53 2.97
C PRO A 169 -12.65 -11.61 3.72
N GLU A 170 -13.10 -12.82 4.02
CA GLU A 170 -14.29 -13.02 4.83
C GLU A 170 -14.11 -12.21 6.12
N ALA A 171 -15.01 -11.27 6.37
CA ALA A 171 -14.89 -10.39 7.52
C ALA A 171 -14.88 -11.28 8.75
N VAL A 172 -13.75 -11.35 9.46
CA VAL A 172 -13.71 -11.98 10.78
C VAL A 172 -14.82 -11.30 11.58
N PRO A 173 -15.85 -12.03 12.05
CA PRO A 173 -16.94 -11.43 12.78
C PRO A 173 -16.32 -10.61 13.91
N ALA A 174 -16.78 -9.37 14.05
CA ALA A 174 -16.27 -8.49 15.09
C ALA A 174 -16.26 -9.27 16.40
N PRO A 175 -15.15 -9.27 17.16
CA PRO A 175 -15.14 -9.90 18.47
C PRO A 175 -16.37 -9.38 19.22
N PRO A 176 -17.15 -10.26 19.89
CA PRO A 176 -18.33 -9.84 20.62
C PRO A 176 -17.94 -8.64 21.49
N PRO A 177 -18.84 -7.63 21.62
CA PRO A 177 -18.56 -6.44 22.42
C PRO A 177 -17.93 -6.90 23.71
N ALA A 178 -16.74 -6.40 24.04
CA ALA A 178 -16.08 -6.74 25.30
C ALA A 178 -17.14 -6.52 26.38
N GLU A 179 -17.59 -7.60 27.02
CA GLU A 179 -18.47 -7.49 28.17
C GLU A 179 -17.77 -6.51 29.09
N ALA A 180 -18.43 -5.36 29.34
CA ALA A 180 -17.89 -4.36 30.22
C ALA A 180 -17.66 -5.09 31.56
N LEU A 181 -16.41 -5.46 31.82
CA LEU A 181 -15.99 -6.02 33.09
C LEU A 181 -16.48 -4.99 34.10
N ALA A 182 -17.55 -5.35 34.82
CA ALA A 182 -18.04 -4.53 35.91
C ALA A 182 -16.80 -4.19 36.75
N PRO A 183 -16.53 -2.90 37.04
CA PRO A 183 -15.36 -2.53 37.80
C PRO A 183 -15.33 -3.43 39.02
N LEU A 184 -14.20 -4.09 39.26
CA LEU A 184 -14.02 -4.97 40.41
C LEU A 184 -14.11 -4.09 41.66
N VAL A 185 -15.34 -3.85 42.12
CA VAL A 185 -15.61 -3.07 43.33
C VAL A 185 -15.18 -3.97 44.47
N HIS A 186 -13.90 -3.84 44.87
CA HIS A 186 -13.44 -4.44 46.10
C HIS A 186 -14.30 -3.89 47.23
N ALA A 187 -15.08 -4.77 47.87
CA ALA A 187 -15.87 -4.40 49.03
C ALA A 187 -14.93 -3.80 50.08
N PHE A 188 -15.22 -2.56 50.49
CA PHE A 188 -14.40 -1.84 51.47
C PHE A 188 -14.33 -2.67 52.77
N PRO A 189 -13.13 -2.98 53.31
CA PRO A 189 -12.95 -3.94 54.41
C PRO A 189 -13.30 -3.31 55.77
N TRP A 190 -14.57 -2.94 55.96
CA TRP A 190 -15.08 -2.28 57.17
C TRP A 190 -14.74 -3.04 58.46
N ARG A 191 -14.66 -4.36 58.39
CA ARG A 191 -14.27 -5.24 59.50
C ARG A 191 -12.89 -4.89 60.05
N TYR A 192 -11.92 -4.63 59.17
CA TYR A 192 -10.56 -4.29 59.58
C TYR A 192 -10.55 -2.95 60.34
N TYR A 193 -11.22 -1.94 59.80
CA TYR A 193 -11.30 -0.62 60.43
C TYR A 193 -12.09 -0.65 61.74
N GLY A 194 -13.15 -1.46 61.84
CA GLY A 194 -13.91 -1.64 63.08
C GLY A 194 -13.07 -2.24 64.20
N VAL A 195 -12.27 -3.28 63.90
CA VAL A 195 -11.35 -3.89 64.87
C VAL A 195 -10.26 -2.91 65.29
N SER A 196 -9.67 -2.18 64.34
CA SER A 196 -8.65 -1.17 64.63
C SER A 196 -9.19 -0.05 65.52
N ALA A 197 -10.39 0.47 65.25
CA ALA A 197 -11.02 1.49 66.08
C ALA A 197 -11.31 0.97 67.50
N LEU A 198 -11.78 -0.27 67.63
CA LEU A 198 -12.00 -0.88 68.94
C LEU A 198 -10.69 -0.98 69.73
N LEU A 199 -9.60 -1.45 69.11
CA LEU A 199 -8.28 -1.54 69.75
C LEU A 199 -7.78 -0.16 70.19
N VAL A 200 -7.89 0.84 69.32
CA VAL A 200 -7.46 2.22 69.61
C VAL A 200 -8.24 2.83 70.77
N VAL A 201 -9.49 2.45 71.00
CA VAL A 201 -10.30 2.99 72.12
C VAL A 201 -10.13 2.17 73.40
N THR A 202 -10.15 0.84 73.29
CA THR A 202 -10.10 -0.06 74.45
C THR A 202 -8.76 -0.02 75.14
N LEU A 203 -7.66 -0.01 74.39
CA LEU A 203 -6.30 -0.08 74.95
C LEU A 203 -5.97 1.14 75.82
N PRO A 204 -6.25 2.40 75.41
CA PRO A 204 -6.08 3.56 76.28
C PRO A 204 -7.03 3.59 77.48
N VAL A 205 -8.29 3.17 77.31
CA VAL A 205 -9.25 3.13 78.44
C VAL A 205 -8.80 2.12 79.48
N LEU A 206 -8.30 0.96 79.05
CA LEU A 206 -7.79 -0.09 79.93
C LEU A 206 -6.52 0.38 80.65
N LEU A 207 -5.59 1.01 79.93
CA LEU A 207 -4.39 1.62 80.52
C LEU A 207 -4.72 2.76 81.50
N TRP A 208 -5.73 3.57 81.21
CA TRP A 208 -6.21 4.62 82.11
C TRP A 208 -6.85 4.06 83.37
N TRP A 209 -7.57 2.94 83.26
CA TRP A 209 -8.18 2.27 84.41
C TRP A 209 -7.14 1.58 85.30
N LEU A 210 -6.11 0.96 84.70
CA LEU A 210 -4.99 0.34 85.42
C LEU A 210 -4.02 1.33 86.07
N SER A 211 -3.97 2.59 85.60
CA SER A 211 -3.13 3.64 86.19
C SER A 211 -3.80 4.39 87.34
N ARG A 212 -5.02 4.00 87.71
CA ARG A 212 -5.84 4.60 88.77
C ARG A 212 -5.89 3.70 89.99
#